data_AF-A0A931VPA3-F1
#
_entry.id   AF-A0A931VPA3-F1
#
_cell.length_a   1.000
_cell.length_b   1.000
_cell.length_c   1.000
_cell.angle_alpha   90.00
_cell.angle_beta   90.00
_cell.angle_gamma   90.00
#
_symmetry.space_group_name_H-M   'P 1'
#
loop_
_entity.id
_entity.type
_entity.pdbx_description
1 polymer ?
#
loop_
_entity_poly.entity_id
_entity_poly.type
_entity_poly.pdbx_seq_one_letter_code
_entity_poly.pdbx_strand_id
1 'polypeptide(L)' 'MGYRSTNKTVYAAKYHIIWCPKYRRRVLVGAVEDRLNQLIVEVTGELVRRYVENQKTAA' A
#
# COMPACT_ATOMS: atom_id res chain seq x y z
N MET A 1 10.59 13.01 6.18
CA MET A 1 9.94 11.76 6.64
C MET A 1 9.29 12.02 8.00
N GLY A 2 7.98 12.27 8.04
CA GLY A 2 7.27 12.65 9.27
C GLY A 2 6.73 11.43 10.04
N TYR A 3 6.63 11.59 11.36
CA TYR A 3 5.87 10.69 12.23
C TYR A 3 4.38 11.00 12.11
N ARG A 4 3.51 9.99 12.22
CA ARG A 4 2.06 10.15 12.33
C ARG A 4 1.66 10.10 13.79
N SER A 5 0.64 10.86 14.17
CA SER A 5 0.11 10.87 15.53
C SER A 5 -1.41 10.70 15.54
N THR A 6 -1.88 9.83 16.40
CA THR A 6 -3.27 9.71 16.85
C THR A 6 -3.37 10.25 18.28
N ASN A 7 -4.57 10.51 18.78
CA ASN A 7 -4.86 11.02 20.13
C ASN A 7 -4.02 10.37 21.27
N LYS A 8 -3.65 9.08 21.14
CA LYS A 8 -2.88 8.36 22.17
C LYS A 8 -1.53 7.80 21.71
N THR A 9 -1.16 7.92 20.44
CA THR A 9 0.02 7.22 19.89
C THR A 9 0.71 8.01 18.79
N VAL A 10 2.04 8.13 18.86
CA VAL A 10 2.90 8.66 17.79
C VAL A 10 3.73 7.52 17.22
N TYR A 11 3.74 7.35 15.89
CA TYR A 11 4.41 6.23 15.23
C TYR A 11 4.92 6.59 13.83
N ALA A 12 5.88 5.80 13.33
CA ALA A 12 6.35 5.84 11.95
C ALA A 12 6.36 4.42 11.39
N ALA A 13 5.27 4.01 10.75
CA ALA A 13 5.11 2.67 10.18
C ALA A 13 5.66 2.63 8.74
N LYS A 14 6.93 2.27 8.58
CA LYS A 14 7.60 2.11 7.29
C LYS A 14 7.98 0.65 7.10
N TYR A 15 7.66 0.08 5.94
CA TYR A 15 7.90 -1.34 5.65
C TYR A 15 8.59 -1.49 4.29
N HIS A 16 9.54 -2.42 4.22
CA HIS A 16 10.12 -2.89 2.97
C HIS A 16 9.44 -4.20 2.56
N ILE A 17 8.49 -4.10 1.63
CA ILE A 17 7.71 -5.24 1.15
C ILE A 17 8.31 -5.71 -0.18
N ILE A 18 8.70 -6.98 -0.23
CA ILE A 18 9.27 -7.62 -1.42
C ILE A 18 8.49 -8.93 -1.66
N TRP A 19 8.13 -9.19 -2.91
CA TRP A 19 7.51 -10.45 -3.32
C TRP A 19 8.05 -10.92 -4.67
N CYS A 20 7.69 -12.15 -5.06
CA CYS A 20 8.10 -12.75 -6.33
C CYS A 20 6.90 -13.44 -7.03
N PRO A 21 6.85 -13.45 -8.37
CA PRO A 21 5.89 -14.28 -9.10
C PRO A 21 6.05 -15.77 -8.83
N LYS A 22 5.00 -16.55 -9.06
CA LYS A 22 5.03 -18.01 -8.91
C LYS A 22 6.17 -18.61 -9.73
N TYR A 23 6.98 -19.47 -9.10
CA TYR A 23 8.19 -20.08 -9.67
C TYR A 23 9.29 -19.08 -10.11
N ARG A 24 9.28 -17.84 -9.62
CA ARG A 24 10.25 -16.77 -9.97
C ARG A 24 10.39 -16.55 -11.48
N ARG A 25 9.31 -16.77 -12.24
CA ARG A 25 9.30 -16.50 -13.68
C ARG A 25 9.47 -15.01 -13.93
N ARG A 26 10.25 -14.65 -14.96
CA ARG A 26 10.47 -13.27 -15.41
C ARG A 26 9.26 -12.73 -16.18
N VAL A 27 8.11 -12.67 -15.53
CA VAL A 27 6.84 -12.20 -16.11
C VAL A 27 6.58 -10.72 -15.87
N LEU A 28 7.28 -10.11 -14.90
CA LEU A 28 7.16 -8.69 -14.56
C LEU A 28 8.05 -7.84 -15.47
N VAL A 29 7.71 -7.80 -16.76
CA VAL A 29 8.41 -7.00 -17.78
C VAL A 29 7.42 -6.43 -18.78
N GLY A 30 7.73 -5.27 -19.37
CA GLY A 30 6.91 -4.63 -20.41
C GLY A 30 5.50 -4.30 -19.91
N ALA A 31 4.48 -4.59 -20.73
CA ALA A 31 3.08 -4.25 -20.41
C ALA A 31 2.56 -4.86 -19.09
N VAL A 32 3.11 -6.00 -18.65
CA VAL A 32 2.72 -6.63 -17.37
C VAL A 32 3.20 -5.80 -16.19
N GLU A 33 4.41 -5.26 -16.27
CA GLU A 33 4.97 -4.36 -15.26
C GLU A 33 4.17 -3.06 -15.17
N ASP A 34 3.87 -2.45 -16.33
CA ASP A 34 3.10 -1.20 -16.40
C ASP A 34 1.71 -1.37 -15.76
N ARG A 35 1.00 -2.45 -16.11
CA ARG A 35 -0.32 -2.72 -15.53
C ARG A 35 -0.25 -3.03 -14.05
N LEU A 36 0.76 -3.77 -13.60
CA LEU A 36 0.95 -4.07 -12.18
C LEU A 36 1.17 -2.80 -11.36
N ASN A 37 2.02 -1.88 -11.85
CA ASN A 37 2.28 -0.61 -11.18
C ASN A 37 1.00 0.23 -11.04
N GLN A 38 0.18 0.29 -12.09
CA GLN A 38 -1.14 0.96 -12.04
C GLN A 38 -2.05 0.33 -10.97
N LEU A 39 -2.16 -1.00 -10.96
CA LEU A 39 -3.00 -1.72 -10.00
C LEU A 39 -2.54 -1.50 -8.56
N ILE A 40 -1.23 -1.44 -8.30
CA ILE A 40 -0.70 -1.16 -6.96
C ILE A 40 -1.15 0.23 -6.50
N VAL A 41 -1.05 1.25 -7.36
CA VAL A 41 -1.47 2.61 -7.02
C VAL A 41 -2.98 2.69 -6.77
N GLU A 42 -3.78 2.03 -7.62
CA GLU A 42 -5.23 1.99 -7.49
C GLU A 42 -5.68 1.33 -6.18
N VAL A 43 -5.17 0.13 -5.90
CA VAL A 43 -5.52 -0.64 -4.69
C VAL A 43 -5.03 0.07 -3.44
N THR A 44 -3.83 0.66 -3.44
CA THR A 44 -3.34 1.41 -2.27
C THR A 44 -4.17 2.66 -2.01
N GLY A 45 -4.57 3.39 -3.06
CA GLY A 45 -5.47 4.54 -2.93
C GLY A 45 -6.82 4.16 -2.31
N GLU A 46 -7.43 3.08 -2.80
CA GLU A 46 -8.68 2.56 -2.27
C GLU A 46 -8.57 2.13 -0.80
N LEU A 47 -7.53 1.35 -0.46
CA LEU A 47 -7.31 0.87 0.90
C LEU A 47 -7.07 2.01 1.88
N VAL A 48 -6.27 3.03 1.50
CA VAL A 48 -6.02 4.20 2.34
C VAL A 48 -7.32 4.98 2.55
N ARG A 49 -8.13 5.17 1.51
CA ARG A 49 -9.43 5.84 1.63
C ARG A 49 -10.35 5.10 2.60
N ARG A 50 -10.52 3.78 2.43
CA ARG A 50 -11.33 2.94 3.32
C ARG A 50 -10.83 2.99 4.76
N TYR A 51 -9.52 2.97 4.97
CA TYR A 51 -8.95 3.09 6.31
C TYR A 51 -9.31 4.44 6.97
N VAL A 52 -9.19 5.54 6.23
CA VAL A 52 -9.56 6.88 6.74
C VAL A 52 -11.05 6.98 7.04
N GLU A 53 -11.91 6.41 6.20
CA GLU A 53 -13.36 6.36 6.44
C GLU A 53 -13.67 5.58 7.72
N ASN A 54 -13.09 4.39 7.90
CA ASN A 54 -13.32 3.57 9.10
C ASN A 54 -12.81 4.22 10.39
N GLN A 55 -11.74 5.03 10.33
CA GLN A 55 -11.28 5.81 11.49
C GLN A 55 -12.25 6.93 11.90
N LYS A 56 -13.06 7.45 10.97
CA LYS A 56 -14.08 8.47 11.27
C LYS A 56 -15.35 7.90 11.89
N THR A 57 -15.76 6.70 11.49
CA THR A 57 -16.96 6.02 12.00
C THR A 57 -16.76 5.46 13.42
N ALA A 58 -15.52 5.24 13.84
CA ALA A 58 -15.17 4.74 15.17
C ALA A 58 -14.96 5.85 16.22
N ALA A 59 -15.20 7.11 15.85
CA ALA A 59 -15.17 8.29 16.73
C ALA A 59 -16.59 8.83 16.92
#